data_AF-A0A7X8XWH4-F1
#
_entry.id   AF-A0A7X8XWH4-F1
#
_cell.length_a   1.000
_cell.length_b   1.000
_cell.length_c   1.000
_cell.angle_alpha   90.00
_cell.angle_beta   90.00
_cell.angle_gamma   90.00
#
_symmetry.space_group_name_H-M   'P 1'
#
loop_
_entity.id
_entity.type
_entity.pdbx_description
1 polymer ?
#
loop_
_entity_poly.entity_id
_entity_poly.type
_entity_poly.pdbx_seq_one_letter_code
_entity_poly.pdbx_strand_id
1 'polypeptide(L)'
;MTDKKNCILIVDDAPENIDILRGLLGDEYKIKVALNGKRALDLAKSSPQPDLILLDIVMPEMDGYEVLEQLKADPELSHISVIFLTSKVDPEDEKKGFSLGASDYITKPFDPDIVKSRIKPRIEMSVHQKQLKEQIAQLTLNGGEHEEGSKEQELLDLIAKGESENVEFKSTLRFNLYTKKHEPRIENQCLKSIAAFLNGHGGTLFIGVNDDGEPIGLKPDAFKNEDKLMLHWHNLVKQYVGADLAQFIHTSVVMLKGEQVMVVKCDPSARPVFMTRDGDEAFYVRMGNSSQSLKPSEMLAYVDSRYGDAR
;
A
#
# COMPACT_ATOMS: atom_id res chain seq x y z
N MET A 1 28.44 -16.56 -14.46
CA MET A 1 27.57 -15.83 -13.50
C MET A 1 28.50 -15.22 -12.46
N THR A 2 28.74 -13.92 -12.52
CA THR A 2 29.62 -13.24 -11.54
C THR A 2 28.93 -13.24 -10.18
N ASP A 3 29.56 -13.90 -9.21
CA ASP A 3 29.16 -14.02 -7.81
C ASP A 3 29.10 -12.61 -7.18
N LYS A 4 27.91 -12.01 -7.16
CA LYS A 4 27.73 -10.63 -6.70
C LYS A 4 27.61 -10.65 -5.19
N LYS A 5 28.75 -10.51 -4.50
CA LYS A 5 28.80 -10.38 -3.03
C LYS A 5 27.87 -9.27 -2.53
N ASN A 6 27.07 -9.57 -1.52
CA ASN A 6 26.22 -8.61 -0.82
C ASN A 6 27.05 -7.47 -0.23
N CYS A 7 26.46 -6.26 -0.19
CA CYS A 7 27.15 -5.06 0.24
C CYS A 7 26.73 -4.67 1.65
N ILE A 8 27.68 -4.57 2.58
CA ILE A 8 27.47 -4.06 3.94
C ILE A 8 28.12 -2.69 4.05
N LEU A 9 27.38 -1.71 4.57
CA LEU A 9 27.93 -0.41 4.96
C LEU A 9 28.18 -0.40 6.46
N ILE A 10 29.44 -0.19 6.86
CA ILE A 10 29.85 -0.04 8.25
C ILE A 10 29.99 1.46 8.54
N VAL A 11 29.35 1.92 9.62
CA VAL A 11 29.32 3.31 10.03
C VAL A 11 29.74 3.38 11.50
N ASP A 12 30.91 3.93 11.76
CA ASP A 12 31.47 4.09 13.10
C ASP A 12 32.51 5.23 13.03
N ASP A 13 32.58 6.10 14.03
CA ASP A 13 33.53 7.22 14.04
C ASP A 13 34.94 6.76 14.48
N ALA A 14 35.07 5.59 15.11
CA ALA A 14 36.34 4.99 15.48
C ALA A 14 36.87 4.05 14.36
N PRO A 15 38.00 4.39 13.70
CA PRO A 15 38.57 3.56 12.63
C PRO A 15 38.93 2.13 13.06
N GLU A 16 39.27 1.94 14.33
CA GLU A 16 39.61 0.63 14.91
C GLU A 16 38.43 -0.34 14.84
N ASN A 17 37.21 0.13 15.13
CA ASN A 17 35.99 -0.68 15.05
C ASN A 17 35.69 -1.11 13.61
N ILE A 18 35.88 -0.19 12.67
CA ILE A 18 35.75 -0.46 11.24
C ILE A 18 36.74 -1.51 10.79
N ASP A 19 38.02 -1.40 11.18
CA ASP A 19 39.05 -2.34 10.78
C ASP A 19 38.78 -3.76 11.29
N ILE A 20 38.29 -3.89 12.54
CA ILE A 20 37.84 -5.17 13.10
C ILE A 20 36.70 -5.75 12.26
N LEU A 21 35.59 -5.01 12.08
CA LEU A 21 34.43 -5.50 11.35
C LEU A 21 34.76 -5.80 9.87
N ARG A 22 35.62 -5.02 9.24
CA ARG A 22 36.13 -5.29 7.89
C ARG A 22 36.93 -6.58 7.86
N GLY A 23 37.78 -6.85 8.85
CA GLY A 23 38.52 -8.11 8.98
C GLY A 23 37.59 -9.31 9.19
N LEU A 24 36.50 -9.14 9.92
CA LEU A 24 35.52 -10.20 10.19
C LEU A 24 34.63 -10.55 8.99
N LEU A 25 34.29 -9.54 8.16
CA LEU A 25 33.24 -9.63 7.14
C LEU A 25 33.75 -9.52 5.70
N GLY A 26 34.95 -9.00 5.47
CA GLY A 26 35.46 -8.67 4.14
C GLY A 26 35.68 -9.87 3.21
N ASP A 27 35.88 -11.06 3.76
CA ASP A 27 36.04 -12.29 2.98
C ASP A 27 34.71 -12.74 2.34
N GLU A 28 33.58 -12.46 3.01
CA GLU A 28 32.24 -12.90 2.60
C GLU A 28 31.46 -11.78 1.89
N TYR A 29 31.65 -10.53 2.30
CA TYR A 29 30.82 -9.39 1.87
C TYR A 29 31.64 -8.26 1.25
N LYS A 30 31.00 -7.46 0.38
CA LYS A 30 31.57 -6.19 -0.07
C LYS A 30 31.36 -5.14 1.01
N ILE A 31 32.44 -4.55 1.50
CA ILE A 31 32.37 -3.57 2.60
C ILE A 31 32.46 -2.14 2.05
N LYS A 32 31.51 -1.30 2.44
CA LYS A 32 31.61 0.16 2.39
C LYS A 32 31.80 0.69 3.81
N VAL A 33 32.44 1.85 3.93
CA VAL A 33 32.76 2.45 5.22
C VAL A 33 32.38 3.92 5.24
N ALA A 34 31.76 4.37 6.31
CA ALA A 34 31.54 5.77 6.64
C ALA A 34 32.06 6.07 8.07
N LEU A 35 32.67 7.24 8.25
CA LEU A 35 33.20 7.70 9.54
C LEU A 35 32.26 8.68 10.27
N ASN A 36 31.10 8.97 9.68
CA ASN A 36 30.09 9.85 10.26
C ASN A 36 28.73 9.64 9.57
N GLY A 37 27.66 10.11 10.22
CA GLY A 37 26.28 9.94 9.73
C GLY A 37 26.03 10.57 8.36
N LYS A 38 26.58 11.77 8.09
CA LYS A 38 26.40 12.43 6.79
C LYS A 38 26.98 11.59 5.64
N ARG A 39 28.21 11.09 5.81
CA ARG A 39 28.86 10.23 4.83
C ARG A 39 28.14 8.88 4.68
N ALA A 40 27.53 8.38 5.76
CA ALA A 40 26.73 7.16 5.73
C ALA A 40 25.51 7.31 4.82
N LEU A 41 24.77 8.42 4.93
CA LEU A 41 23.61 8.71 4.08
C LEU A 41 24.00 8.86 2.61
N ASP A 42 25.10 9.56 2.31
CA ASP A 42 25.63 9.67 0.94
C ASP A 42 25.97 8.30 0.35
N LEU A 43 26.62 7.44 1.14
CA LEU A 43 27.01 6.10 0.71
C LEU A 43 25.83 5.13 0.61
N ALA A 44 24.79 5.31 1.42
CA ALA A 44 23.54 4.57 1.34
C ALA A 44 22.83 4.82 0.00
N LYS A 45 22.91 6.05 -0.53
CA LYS A 45 22.37 6.43 -1.85
C LYS A 45 23.23 5.97 -3.03
N SER A 46 24.52 5.75 -2.81
CA SER A 46 25.46 5.40 -3.88
C SER A 46 25.29 3.98 -4.41
N SER A 47 25.43 3.79 -5.73
CA SER A 47 25.35 2.47 -6.36
C SER A 47 26.67 1.66 -6.21
N PRO A 48 26.62 0.36 -5.86
CA PRO A 48 25.43 -0.38 -5.44
C PRO A 48 24.99 0.02 -4.03
N GLN A 49 23.68 0.17 -3.79
CA GLN A 49 23.16 0.43 -2.44
C GLN A 49 23.54 -0.72 -1.48
N PRO A 50 23.78 -0.45 -0.19
CA PRO A 50 24.04 -1.50 0.80
C PRO A 50 22.79 -2.34 1.07
N ASP A 51 22.96 -3.64 1.25
CA ASP A 51 21.90 -4.57 1.64
C ASP A 51 21.65 -4.53 3.16
N LEU A 52 22.67 -4.12 3.93
CA LEU A 52 22.68 -3.99 5.38
C LEU A 52 23.59 -2.83 5.82
N ILE A 53 23.19 -2.10 6.85
CA ILE A 53 24.01 -1.07 7.51
C ILE A 53 24.30 -1.51 8.95
N LEU A 54 25.57 -1.53 9.31
CA LEU A 54 26.02 -1.62 10.70
C LEU A 54 26.30 -0.20 11.18
N LEU A 55 25.55 0.28 12.16
CA LEU A 55 25.50 1.69 12.51
C LEU A 55 25.85 1.91 13.97
N ASP A 56 26.93 2.64 14.25
CA ASP A 56 27.20 3.10 15.60
C ASP A 56 26.14 4.10 16.06
N ILE A 57 25.72 3.96 17.32
CA ILE A 57 24.75 4.87 17.92
C ILE A 57 25.43 6.19 18.28
N VAL A 58 26.63 6.13 18.87
CA VAL A 58 27.30 7.30 19.43
C VAL A 58 28.31 7.82 18.42
N MET A 59 27.94 8.88 17.69
CA MET A 59 28.82 9.54 16.73
C MET A 59 28.74 11.06 16.88
N PRO A 60 29.80 11.81 16.55
CA PRO A 60 29.80 13.27 16.57
C PRO A 60 28.92 13.85 15.45
N GLU A 61 28.38 15.05 15.72
CA GLU A 61 27.51 15.84 14.84
C GLU A 61 26.12 15.24 14.56
N MET A 62 26.05 13.96 14.21
CA MET A 62 24.82 13.23 13.89
C MET A 62 24.91 11.82 14.47
N ASP A 63 23.99 11.50 15.37
CA ASP A 63 23.97 10.20 16.04
C ASP A 63 23.34 9.10 15.15
N GLY A 64 23.49 7.83 15.55
CA GLY A 64 22.94 6.71 14.80
C GLY A 64 21.41 6.70 14.73
N TYR A 65 20.71 7.27 15.72
CA TYR A 65 19.25 7.35 15.68
C TYR A 65 18.78 8.33 14.61
N GLU A 66 19.43 9.49 14.49
CA GLU A 66 19.14 10.49 13.46
C GLU A 66 19.42 9.95 12.06
N VAL A 67 20.50 9.19 11.88
CA VAL A 67 20.79 8.51 10.62
C VAL A 67 19.70 7.49 10.28
N LEU A 68 19.27 6.68 11.25
CA LEU A 68 18.20 5.70 11.05
C LEU A 68 16.88 6.39 10.66
N GLU A 69 16.51 7.47 11.34
CA GLU A 69 15.29 8.22 11.04
C GLU A 69 15.29 8.75 9.60
N GLN A 70 16.42 9.32 9.15
CA GLN A 70 16.56 9.80 7.77
C GLN A 70 16.55 8.66 6.75
N LEU A 71 17.14 7.51 7.05
CA LEU A 71 17.08 6.32 6.20
C LEU A 71 15.64 5.80 6.07
N LYS A 72 14.86 5.81 7.16
CA LYS A 72 13.47 5.35 7.15
C LYS A 72 12.50 6.34 6.54
N ALA A 73 12.78 7.65 6.62
CA ALA A 73 11.99 8.69 5.98
C ALA A 73 12.16 8.74 4.45
N ASP A 74 13.29 8.26 3.91
CA ASP A 74 13.54 8.21 2.47
C ASP A 74 12.97 6.91 1.85
N PRO A 75 11.96 6.99 0.96
CA PRO A 75 11.35 5.79 0.37
C PRO A 75 12.35 4.89 -0.37
N GLU A 76 13.40 5.46 -0.96
CA GLU A 76 14.43 4.70 -1.67
C GLU A 76 15.39 3.97 -0.74
N LEU A 77 15.51 4.38 0.53
CA LEU A 77 16.44 3.81 1.50
C LEU A 77 15.76 3.06 2.65
N SER A 78 14.46 3.27 2.84
CA SER A 78 13.66 2.73 3.94
C SER A 78 13.72 1.21 4.06
N HIS A 79 13.94 0.53 2.93
CA HIS A 79 14.05 -0.92 2.82
C HIS A 79 15.38 -1.49 3.33
N ILE A 80 16.41 -0.66 3.50
CA ILE A 80 17.73 -1.12 3.94
C ILE A 80 17.64 -1.53 5.42
N SER A 81 18.14 -2.73 5.73
CA SER A 81 18.18 -3.23 7.11
C SER A 81 19.30 -2.51 7.87
N VAL A 82 19.03 -2.14 9.13
CA VAL A 82 20.01 -1.44 9.99
C VAL A 82 20.17 -2.21 11.29
N ILE A 83 21.41 -2.55 11.64
CA ILE A 83 21.78 -3.13 12.93
C ILE A 83 22.60 -2.09 13.68
N PHE A 84 22.17 -1.77 14.89
CA PHE A 84 22.91 -0.85 15.74
C PHE A 84 24.12 -1.53 16.38
N LEU A 85 25.22 -0.79 16.46
CA LEU A 85 26.40 -1.13 17.24
C LEU A 85 26.34 -0.31 18.54
N THR A 86 26.39 -0.97 19.69
CA THR A 86 26.25 -0.30 20.98
C THR A 86 27.31 -0.72 21.99
N SER A 87 27.79 0.23 22.79
CA SER A 87 28.67 -0.03 23.95
C SER A 87 27.90 -0.28 25.24
N LYS A 88 26.59 -0.02 25.28
CA LYS A 88 25.74 -0.20 26.46
C LYS A 88 24.38 -0.78 26.08
N VAL A 89 23.96 -1.79 26.82
CA VAL A 89 22.63 -2.41 26.69
C VAL A 89 21.75 -1.82 27.78
N ASP A 90 21.34 -0.56 27.61
CA ASP A 90 20.22 -0.05 28.40
C ASP A 90 18.92 -0.48 27.72
N PRO A 91 17.99 -1.19 28.40
CA PRO A 91 16.72 -1.58 27.84
C PRO A 91 15.90 -0.43 27.22
N GLU A 92 16.11 0.81 27.69
CA GLU A 92 15.43 1.98 27.11
C GLU A 92 16.00 2.39 25.74
N ASP A 93 17.31 2.23 25.52
CA ASP A 93 17.96 2.50 24.23
C ASP A 93 17.55 1.44 23.17
N GLU A 94 17.39 0.19 23.59
CA GLU A 94 16.87 -0.87 22.72
C GLU A 94 15.42 -0.60 22.29
N LYS A 95 14.55 -0.23 23.23
CA LYS A 95 13.16 0.14 22.91
C LYS A 95 13.11 1.32 21.94
N LYS A 96 13.97 2.31 22.13
CA LYS A 96 14.03 3.50 21.26
C LYS A 96 14.39 3.10 19.83
N GLY A 97 15.47 2.37 19.60
CA GLY A 97 15.85 2.04 18.22
C GLY A 97 14.93 0.98 17.56
N PHE A 98 14.36 0.02 18.30
CA PHE A 98 13.33 -0.86 17.73
C PHE A 98 12.08 -0.08 17.30
N SER A 99 11.64 0.90 18.08
CA SER A 99 10.49 1.75 17.70
C SER A 99 10.78 2.64 16.48
N LEU A 100 12.05 3.00 16.25
CA LEU A 100 12.52 3.70 15.05
C LEU A 100 12.77 2.77 13.84
N GLY A 101 12.59 1.46 13.99
CA GLY A 101 12.70 0.49 12.89
C GLY A 101 14.10 -0.13 12.72
N ALA A 102 14.93 -0.14 13.76
CA ALA A 102 16.15 -0.94 13.79
C ALA A 102 15.83 -2.43 13.74
N SER A 103 16.64 -3.18 13.01
CA SER A 103 16.42 -4.62 12.80
C SER A 103 17.00 -5.48 13.91
N ASP A 104 18.12 -5.05 14.51
CA ASP A 104 18.82 -5.77 15.58
C ASP A 104 19.89 -4.89 16.24
N TYR A 105 20.56 -5.43 17.27
CA TYR A 105 21.68 -4.80 17.96
C TYR A 105 22.87 -5.75 18.10
N ILE A 106 24.09 -5.20 18.03
CA ILE A 106 25.33 -5.89 18.33
C ILE A 106 26.10 -5.08 19.37
N THR A 107 26.46 -5.73 20.47
CA THR A 107 27.23 -5.13 21.56
C THR A 107 28.72 -5.10 21.25
N LYS A 108 29.39 -4.00 21.60
CA LYS A 108 30.85 -3.85 21.64
C LYS A 108 31.38 -4.36 23.00
N PRO A 109 32.52 -5.06 23.07
CA PRO A 109 33.39 -5.47 21.96
C PRO A 109 32.78 -6.57 21.08
N PHE A 110 33.13 -6.59 19.81
CA PHE A 110 32.52 -7.49 18.82
C PHE A 110 32.97 -8.94 19.01
N ASP A 111 32.00 -9.82 19.25
CA ASP A 111 32.19 -11.27 19.14
C ASP A 111 31.96 -11.71 17.68
N PRO A 112 32.97 -12.33 17.02
CA PRO A 112 32.86 -12.76 15.62
C PRO A 112 31.64 -13.63 15.31
N ASP A 113 31.30 -14.57 16.20
CA ASP A 113 30.23 -15.53 15.99
C ASP A 113 28.87 -14.86 16.16
N ILE A 114 28.75 -13.93 17.12
CA ILE A 114 27.55 -13.11 17.31
C ILE A 114 27.35 -12.20 16.09
N VAL A 115 28.39 -11.51 15.62
CA VAL A 115 28.29 -10.63 14.45
C VAL A 115 27.80 -11.41 13.23
N LYS A 116 28.40 -12.55 12.92
CA LYS A 116 28.02 -13.36 11.75
C LYS A 116 26.60 -13.93 11.87
N SER A 117 26.22 -14.44 13.04
CA SER A 117 24.89 -15.01 13.28
C SER A 117 23.77 -13.97 13.18
N ARG A 118 24.05 -12.71 13.52
CA ARG A 118 23.09 -11.59 13.39
C ARG A 118 22.99 -11.05 11.97
N ILE A 119 24.11 -11.00 11.25
CA ILE A 119 24.17 -10.43 9.89
C ILE A 119 23.54 -11.35 8.86
N LYS A 120 23.87 -12.64 8.89
CA LYS A 120 23.49 -13.59 7.83
C LYS A 120 21.96 -13.65 7.57
N PRO A 121 21.10 -13.82 8.59
CA PRO A 121 19.65 -13.86 8.37
C PRO A 121 19.10 -12.56 7.80
N ARG A 122 19.68 -11.41 8.16
CA ARG A 122 19.22 -10.09 7.71
C ARG A 122 19.55 -9.85 6.25
N ILE A 123 20.74 -10.27 5.81
CA ILE A 123 21.13 -10.20 4.40
C ILE A 123 20.27 -11.14 3.56
N GLU A 124 20.08 -12.39 3.99
CA GLU A 124 19.21 -13.35 3.30
C GLU A 124 17.78 -12.81 3.14
N MET A 125 17.23 -12.20 4.20
CA MET A 125 15.90 -11.57 4.16
C MET A 125 15.86 -10.35 3.21
N SER A 126 16.88 -9.49 3.23
CA SER A 126 17.00 -8.33 2.35
C SER A 126 17.07 -8.73 0.87
N VAL A 127 17.87 -9.76 0.56
CA VAL A 127 17.98 -10.34 -0.78
C VAL A 127 16.65 -10.94 -1.22
N HIS A 128 15.98 -11.71 -0.35
CA HIS A 128 14.70 -12.31 -0.68
C HIS A 128 13.61 -11.27 -0.95
N GLN A 129 13.53 -10.20 -0.14
CA GLN A 129 12.60 -9.09 -0.37
C GLN A 129 12.87 -8.37 -1.70
N LYS A 130 14.14 -8.18 -2.05
CA LYS A 130 14.53 -7.58 -3.33
C LYS A 130 14.16 -8.48 -4.51
N GLN A 131 14.44 -9.78 -4.42
CA GLN A 131 14.04 -10.76 -5.42
C GLN A 131 12.53 -10.83 -5.59
N LEU A 132 11.75 -10.79 -4.50
CA LEU A 132 10.30 -10.79 -4.57
C LEU A 132 9.76 -9.52 -5.25
N LYS A 133 10.34 -8.34 -4.93
CA LYS A 133 9.99 -7.08 -5.63
C LYS A 133 10.34 -7.14 -7.12
N GLU A 134 11.50 -7.68 -7.47
CA GLU A 134 11.92 -7.88 -8.86
C GLU A 134 11.02 -8.89 -9.58
N GLN A 135 10.60 -9.96 -8.92
CA GLN A 135 9.64 -10.94 -9.45
C GLN A 135 8.26 -10.32 -9.66
N ILE A 136 7.75 -9.55 -8.69
CA ILE A 136 6.50 -8.80 -8.85
C ILE A 136 6.61 -7.85 -10.03
N ALA A 137 7.70 -7.07 -10.13
CA ALA A 137 7.91 -6.17 -11.26
C ALA A 137 7.98 -6.92 -12.60
N GLN A 138 8.65 -8.07 -12.64
CA GLN A 138 8.73 -8.93 -13.84
C GLN A 138 7.39 -9.58 -14.19
N LEU A 139 6.60 -10.01 -13.20
CA LEU A 139 5.26 -10.55 -13.42
C LEU A 139 4.31 -9.46 -13.92
N THR A 140 4.41 -8.24 -13.38
CA THR A 140 3.67 -7.08 -13.90
C THR A 140 4.07 -6.75 -15.34
N LEU A 141 5.36 -6.88 -15.70
CA LEU A 141 5.86 -6.62 -17.06
C LEU A 141 5.53 -7.74 -18.06
N ASN A 142 5.65 -9.00 -17.66
CA ASN A 142 5.40 -10.16 -18.52
C ASN A 142 3.91 -10.53 -18.62
N GLY A 143 3.12 -10.16 -17.61
CA GLY A 143 1.67 -10.32 -17.60
C GLY A 143 0.93 -9.23 -18.38
N GLY A 144 1.56 -8.08 -18.66
CA GLY A 144 0.91 -6.91 -19.25
C GLY A 144 0.16 -7.21 -20.55
N GLU A 145 0.79 -7.82 -21.56
CA GLU A 145 0.17 -7.93 -22.89
C GLU A 145 -0.83 -9.10 -23.03
N HIS A 146 -0.68 -10.19 -22.26
CA HIS A 146 -1.59 -11.34 -22.31
C HIS A 146 -2.67 -11.32 -21.21
N GLU A 147 -2.42 -10.71 -20.04
CA GLU A 147 -3.46 -10.53 -19.00
C GLU A 147 -4.33 -9.30 -19.24
N GLU A 148 -3.84 -8.20 -19.84
CA GLU A 148 -4.69 -7.03 -20.10
C GLU A 148 -5.84 -7.38 -21.05
N GLY A 149 -5.55 -8.12 -22.14
CA GLY A 149 -6.59 -8.60 -23.06
C GLY A 149 -7.57 -9.57 -22.40
N SER A 150 -7.10 -10.45 -21.50
CA SER A 150 -7.97 -11.38 -20.76
C SER A 150 -8.84 -10.65 -19.73
N LYS A 151 -8.27 -9.70 -18.96
CA LYS A 151 -8.99 -8.92 -17.95
C LYS A 151 -9.97 -7.93 -18.60
N GLU A 152 -9.59 -7.29 -19.71
CA GLU A 152 -10.50 -6.46 -20.49
C GLU A 152 -11.71 -7.29 -20.95
N GLN A 153 -11.48 -8.48 -21.50
CA GLN A 153 -12.56 -9.35 -21.95
C GLN A 153 -13.46 -9.80 -20.80
N GLU A 154 -12.91 -10.17 -19.64
CA GLU A 154 -13.70 -10.53 -18.45
C GLU A 154 -14.60 -9.38 -17.97
N LEU A 155 -14.08 -8.14 -17.98
CA LEU A 155 -14.86 -6.96 -17.60
C LEU A 155 -15.94 -6.64 -18.64
N LEU A 156 -15.63 -6.77 -19.94
CA LEU A 156 -16.61 -6.61 -21.01
C LEU A 156 -17.71 -7.68 -20.93
N ASP A 157 -17.37 -8.93 -20.61
CA ASP A 157 -18.33 -10.01 -20.40
C ASP A 157 -19.23 -9.74 -19.18
N LEU A 158 -18.67 -9.13 -18.11
CA LEU A 158 -19.45 -8.72 -16.95
C LEU A 158 -20.41 -7.57 -17.29
N ILE A 159 -19.94 -6.59 -18.07
CA ILE A 159 -20.80 -5.48 -18.54
C ILE A 159 -21.90 -6.01 -19.46
N ALA A 160 -21.60 -6.96 -20.35
CA ALA A 160 -22.55 -7.55 -21.29
C ALA A 160 -23.68 -8.33 -20.59
N LYS A 161 -23.46 -8.82 -19.37
CA LYS A 161 -24.52 -9.43 -18.53
C LYS A 161 -25.51 -8.40 -17.98
N GLY A 162 -25.17 -7.11 -18.03
CA GLY A 162 -26.00 -6.01 -17.55
C GLY A 162 -25.94 -5.79 -16.04
N GLU A 163 -26.69 -4.79 -15.58
CA GLU A 163 -26.85 -4.52 -14.15
C GLU A 163 -27.55 -5.68 -13.44
N SER A 164 -27.07 -6.01 -12.25
CA SER A 164 -27.56 -7.13 -11.44
C SER A 164 -27.43 -6.81 -9.96
N GLU A 165 -27.73 -7.76 -9.08
CA GLU A 165 -27.54 -7.56 -7.63
C GLU A 165 -26.09 -7.20 -7.29
N ASN A 166 -25.11 -7.68 -8.05
CA ASN A 166 -23.68 -7.49 -7.80
C ASN A 166 -22.97 -6.62 -8.86
N VAL A 167 -23.70 -6.03 -9.80
CA VAL A 167 -23.15 -5.17 -10.86
C VAL A 167 -24.01 -3.93 -11.02
N GLU A 168 -23.38 -2.75 -11.02
CA GLU A 168 -24.05 -1.46 -11.22
C GLU A 168 -23.25 -0.60 -12.20
N PHE A 169 -23.94 0.14 -13.06
CA PHE A 169 -23.33 1.08 -13.99
C PHE A 169 -23.66 2.52 -13.61
N LYS A 170 -22.68 3.41 -13.82
CA LYS A 170 -22.85 4.86 -13.69
C LYS A 170 -22.15 5.51 -14.87
N SER A 171 -22.87 6.38 -15.56
CA SER A 171 -22.32 7.11 -16.70
C SER A 171 -21.13 8.01 -16.32
N THR A 172 -21.14 8.56 -15.10
CA THR A 172 -20.17 9.57 -14.65
C THR A 172 -20.04 9.51 -13.13
N LEU A 173 -18.92 9.99 -12.59
CA LEU A 173 -18.71 10.07 -11.13
C LEU A 173 -19.39 11.30 -10.49
N ARG A 174 -19.33 12.45 -11.17
CA ARG A 174 -19.74 13.74 -10.62
C ARG A 174 -20.38 14.69 -11.64
N PHE A 175 -20.28 14.40 -12.94
CA PHE A 175 -20.75 15.30 -13.99
C PHE A 175 -22.14 14.91 -14.52
N ASN A 176 -23.10 15.83 -14.45
CA ASN A 176 -24.42 15.58 -15.02
C ASN A 176 -24.40 15.81 -16.54
N LEU A 177 -24.63 14.75 -17.32
CA LEU A 177 -24.62 14.82 -18.79
C LEU A 177 -25.70 15.74 -19.38
N TYR A 178 -26.84 15.93 -18.68
CA TYR A 178 -27.94 16.77 -19.14
C TYR A 178 -27.74 18.24 -18.78
N THR A 179 -27.40 18.52 -17.52
CA THR A 179 -27.22 19.90 -17.04
C THR A 179 -25.83 20.47 -17.36
N LYS A 180 -24.89 19.59 -17.78
CA LYS A 180 -23.48 19.89 -18.08
C LYS A 180 -22.74 20.54 -16.91
N LYS A 181 -23.04 20.12 -15.68
CA LYS A 181 -22.45 20.66 -14.44
C LYS A 181 -22.04 19.55 -13.50
N HIS A 182 -21.06 19.86 -12.63
CA HIS A 182 -20.74 19.00 -11.50
C HIS A 182 -21.84 19.08 -10.44
N GLU A 183 -22.31 17.92 -10.00
CA GLU A 183 -23.40 17.82 -9.05
C GLU A 183 -23.07 16.74 -7.98
N PRO A 184 -22.89 17.14 -6.70
CA PRO A 184 -22.54 16.20 -5.62
C PRO A 184 -23.51 15.03 -5.44
N ARG A 185 -24.76 15.18 -5.90
CA ARG A 185 -25.75 14.09 -5.87
C ARG A 185 -25.32 12.86 -6.68
N ILE A 186 -24.50 13.03 -7.73
CA ILE A 186 -24.03 11.92 -8.58
C ILE A 186 -22.96 11.11 -7.83
N GLU A 187 -22.06 11.79 -7.11
CA GLU A 187 -21.06 11.17 -6.24
C GLU A 187 -21.77 10.34 -5.16
N ASN A 188 -22.82 10.90 -4.57
CA ASN A 188 -23.64 10.21 -3.56
C ASN A 188 -24.34 8.95 -4.12
N GLN A 189 -24.74 8.95 -5.39
CA GLN A 189 -25.32 7.74 -6.01
C GLN A 189 -24.28 6.63 -6.15
N CYS A 190 -23.02 6.97 -6.46
CA CYS A 190 -21.93 6.00 -6.49
C CYS A 190 -21.67 5.44 -5.10
N LEU A 191 -21.52 6.29 -4.09
CA LEU A 191 -21.27 5.89 -2.69
C LEU A 191 -22.40 5.04 -2.11
N LYS A 192 -23.66 5.35 -2.47
CA LYS A 192 -24.83 4.54 -2.11
C LYS A 192 -24.70 3.10 -2.60
N SER A 193 -24.24 2.89 -3.83
CA SER A 193 -24.01 1.55 -4.38
C SER A 193 -22.85 0.83 -3.70
N ILE A 194 -21.78 1.55 -3.33
CA ILE A 194 -20.69 0.99 -2.51
C ILE A 194 -21.21 0.49 -1.17
N ALA A 195 -21.94 1.32 -0.42
CA ALA A 195 -22.52 0.93 0.86
C ALA A 195 -23.45 -0.29 0.72
N ALA A 196 -24.26 -0.33 -0.34
CA ALA A 196 -25.12 -1.46 -0.65
C ALA A 196 -24.34 -2.76 -0.95
N PHE A 197 -23.25 -2.69 -1.71
CA PHE A 197 -22.41 -3.85 -2.00
C PHE A 197 -21.69 -4.37 -0.75
N LEU A 198 -21.13 -3.47 0.06
CA LEU A 198 -20.47 -3.83 1.31
C LEU A 198 -21.42 -4.53 2.29
N ASN A 199 -22.69 -4.09 2.36
CA ASN A 199 -23.69 -4.73 3.21
C ASN A 199 -24.24 -6.05 2.64
N GLY A 200 -24.13 -6.25 1.33
CA GLY A 200 -24.62 -7.45 0.63
C GLY A 200 -23.56 -8.55 0.52
N HIS A 201 -23.45 -9.11 -0.69
CA HIS A 201 -22.49 -10.16 -1.05
C HIS A 201 -21.27 -9.63 -1.81
N GLY A 202 -21.01 -8.31 -1.71
CA GLY A 202 -20.03 -7.64 -2.55
C GLY A 202 -20.58 -7.30 -3.93
N GLY A 203 -19.75 -6.73 -4.79
CA GLY A 203 -20.17 -6.34 -6.13
C GLY A 203 -19.14 -5.49 -6.87
N THR A 204 -19.49 -5.10 -8.09
CA THR A 204 -18.66 -4.26 -8.96
C THR A 204 -19.48 -3.06 -9.45
N LEU A 205 -18.98 -1.87 -9.17
CA LEU A 205 -19.49 -0.61 -9.73
C LEU A 205 -18.60 -0.21 -10.90
N PHE A 206 -19.19 -0.02 -12.08
CA PHE A 206 -18.53 0.57 -13.23
C PHE A 206 -18.94 2.04 -13.37
N ILE A 207 -17.96 2.93 -13.51
CA ILE A 207 -18.18 4.37 -13.69
C ILE A 207 -17.52 4.82 -15.00
N GLY A 208 -18.29 5.49 -15.85
CA GLY A 208 -17.97 5.69 -17.26
C GLY A 208 -18.64 4.68 -18.18
N VAL A 209 -19.70 4.01 -17.72
CA VAL A 209 -20.52 3.06 -18.50
C VAL A 209 -21.98 3.52 -18.42
N ASN A 210 -22.67 3.61 -19.57
CA ASN A 210 -24.07 4.01 -19.60
C ASN A 210 -25.01 2.85 -19.20
N ASP A 211 -26.31 3.14 -19.10
CA ASP A 211 -27.33 2.15 -18.69
C ASP A 211 -27.47 0.99 -19.71
N ASP A 212 -27.02 1.19 -20.95
CA ASP A 212 -26.99 0.17 -22.02
C ASP A 212 -25.72 -0.71 -21.98
N GLY A 213 -24.80 -0.47 -21.03
CA GLY A 213 -23.54 -1.21 -20.92
C GLY A 213 -22.47 -0.76 -21.92
N GLU A 214 -22.57 0.44 -22.49
CA GLU A 214 -21.55 1.00 -23.38
C GLU A 214 -20.54 1.84 -22.57
N PRO A 215 -19.23 1.56 -22.69
CA PRO A 215 -18.19 2.43 -22.16
C PRO A 215 -18.23 3.80 -22.84
N ILE A 216 -18.52 4.84 -22.07
CA ILE A 216 -18.53 6.25 -22.52
C ILE A 216 -17.37 7.06 -21.93
N GLY A 217 -16.69 6.50 -20.93
CA GLY A 217 -15.49 7.04 -20.32
C GLY A 217 -15.73 8.13 -19.28
N LEU A 218 -14.64 8.54 -18.62
CA LEU A 218 -14.63 9.51 -17.53
C LEU A 218 -14.26 10.94 -17.95
N LYS A 219 -14.06 11.18 -19.26
CA LYS A 219 -13.75 12.53 -19.79
C LYS A 219 -14.73 13.61 -19.32
N PRO A 220 -16.06 13.37 -19.24
CA PRO A 220 -17.01 14.37 -18.74
C PRO A 220 -16.75 14.80 -17.30
N ASP A 221 -16.17 13.94 -16.47
CA ASP A 221 -15.87 14.26 -15.08
C ASP A 221 -14.70 15.24 -14.91
N ALA A 222 -13.98 15.57 -15.98
CA ALA A 222 -12.99 16.65 -16.05
C ALA A 222 -11.90 16.59 -14.95
N PHE A 223 -11.44 15.39 -14.60
CA PHE A 223 -10.27 15.22 -13.75
C PHE A 223 -8.98 15.50 -14.54
N LYS A 224 -7.98 16.11 -13.88
CA LYS A 224 -6.70 16.47 -14.52
C LYS A 224 -5.88 15.26 -14.95
N ASN A 225 -5.93 14.20 -14.16
CA ASN A 225 -5.24 12.93 -14.36
C ASN A 225 -5.88 11.87 -13.45
N GLU A 226 -5.44 10.63 -13.61
CA GLU A 226 -5.88 9.46 -12.82
C GLU A 226 -5.62 9.64 -11.32
N ASP A 227 -4.44 10.14 -10.92
CA ASP A 227 -4.11 10.36 -9.51
C ASP A 227 -5.12 11.29 -8.80
N LYS A 228 -5.57 12.35 -9.48
CA LYS A 228 -6.56 13.28 -8.92
C LYS A 228 -7.96 12.68 -8.86
N LEU A 229 -8.32 11.82 -9.81
CA LEU A 229 -9.57 11.04 -9.75
C LEU A 229 -9.54 10.09 -8.55
N MET A 230 -8.46 9.30 -8.41
CA MET A 230 -8.30 8.32 -7.33
C MET A 230 -8.28 8.99 -5.96
N LEU A 231 -7.54 10.09 -5.81
CA LEU A 231 -7.53 10.87 -4.57
C LEU A 231 -8.93 11.41 -4.21
N HIS A 232 -9.66 11.93 -5.21
CA HIS A 232 -11.02 12.41 -5.00
C HIS A 232 -11.96 11.28 -4.55
N TRP A 233 -11.91 10.13 -5.23
CA TRP A 233 -12.69 8.95 -4.89
C TRP A 233 -12.39 8.44 -3.47
N HIS A 234 -11.12 8.28 -3.11
CA HIS A 234 -10.73 7.84 -1.77
C HIS A 234 -11.20 8.83 -0.69
N ASN A 235 -11.16 10.14 -0.96
CA ASN A 235 -11.67 11.13 -0.03
C ASN A 235 -13.19 11.01 0.17
N LEU A 236 -13.95 10.78 -0.91
CA LEU A 236 -15.39 10.52 -0.83
C LEU A 236 -15.69 9.27 0.02
N VAL A 237 -15.03 8.14 -0.28
CA VAL A 237 -15.20 6.90 0.50
C VAL A 237 -14.86 7.12 1.97
N LYS A 238 -13.72 7.77 2.26
CA LYS A 238 -13.30 8.06 3.63
C LYS A 238 -14.29 8.94 4.39
N GLN A 239 -14.84 9.96 3.71
CA GLN A 239 -15.73 10.94 4.32
C GLN A 239 -17.14 10.38 4.57
N TYR A 240 -17.67 9.61 3.61
CA TYR A 240 -19.09 9.23 3.62
C TYR A 240 -19.32 7.77 4.01
N VAL A 241 -18.34 6.88 3.85
CA VAL A 241 -18.47 5.43 4.14
C VAL A 241 -17.62 5.02 5.35
N GLY A 242 -16.39 5.52 5.44
CA GLY A 242 -15.48 5.28 6.57
C GLY A 242 -14.10 4.80 6.13
N ALA A 243 -13.06 5.27 6.83
CA ALA A 243 -11.66 4.98 6.48
C ALA A 243 -11.27 3.50 6.65
N ASP A 244 -11.87 2.85 7.63
CA ASP A 244 -11.63 1.45 8.00
C ASP A 244 -12.25 0.43 7.03
N LEU A 245 -13.18 0.89 6.18
CA LEU A 245 -13.80 0.10 5.11
C LEU A 245 -13.03 0.16 3.79
N ALA A 246 -12.04 1.04 3.66
CA ALA A 246 -11.26 1.20 2.43
C ALA A 246 -10.56 -0.10 1.99
N GLN A 247 -10.21 -0.98 2.94
CA GLN A 247 -9.59 -2.29 2.66
C GLN A 247 -10.52 -3.26 1.90
N PHE A 248 -11.84 -3.04 1.94
CA PHE A 248 -12.84 -3.85 1.24
C PHE A 248 -13.26 -3.22 -0.10
N ILE A 249 -12.63 -2.12 -0.51
CA ILE A 249 -12.97 -1.36 -1.72
C ILE A 249 -11.73 -1.26 -2.61
N HIS A 250 -11.70 -2.07 -3.65
CA HIS A 250 -10.59 -2.11 -4.61
C HIS A 250 -10.96 -1.28 -5.84
N THR A 251 -10.27 -0.16 -6.04
CA THR A 251 -10.54 0.77 -7.14
C THR A 251 -9.43 0.72 -8.17
N SER A 252 -9.79 0.68 -9.45
CA SER A 252 -8.86 0.72 -10.59
C SER A 252 -9.46 1.52 -11.74
N VAL A 253 -8.62 2.08 -12.61
CA VAL A 253 -9.04 2.67 -13.89
C VAL A 253 -8.50 1.80 -15.01
N VAL A 254 -9.39 1.40 -15.92
CA VAL A 254 -9.07 0.49 -17.02
C VAL A 254 -9.51 1.10 -18.35
N MET A 255 -8.86 0.70 -19.43
CA MET A 255 -9.25 1.08 -20.78
C MET A 255 -10.19 0.00 -21.32
N LEU A 256 -11.45 0.34 -21.61
CA LEU A 256 -12.42 -0.58 -22.21
C LEU A 256 -12.91 0.03 -23.52
N LYS A 257 -12.73 -0.68 -24.65
CA LYS A 257 -13.11 -0.17 -25.99
C LYS A 257 -12.58 1.24 -26.29
N GLY A 258 -11.41 1.60 -25.76
CA GLY A 258 -10.78 2.90 -25.98
C GLY A 258 -11.28 4.04 -25.06
N GLU A 259 -12.13 3.76 -24.08
CA GLU A 259 -12.56 4.72 -23.07
C GLU A 259 -12.07 4.33 -21.67
N GLN A 260 -11.67 5.33 -20.88
CA GLN A 260 -11.24 5.13 -19.49
C GLN A 260 -12.45 4.93 -18.58
N VAL A 261 -12.57 3.75 -17.98
CA VAL A 261 -13.66 3.37 -17.07
C VAL A 261 -13.07 3.09 -15.69
N MET A 262 -13.69 3.63 -14.65
CA MET A 262 -13.32 3.33 -13.27
C MET A 262 -14.12 2.14 -12.79
N VAL A 263 -13.41 1.12 -12.29
CA VAL A 263 -13.98 -0.12 -11.78
C VAL A 263 -13.71 -0.18 -10.29
N VAL A 264 -14.79 -0.25 -9.50
CA VAL A 264 -14.74 -0.38 -8.06
C VAL A 264 -15.31 -1.73 -7.65
N LYS A 265 -14.44 -2.63 -7.18
CA LYS A 265 -14.83 -3.94 -6.63
C LYS A 265 -14.97 -3.83 -5.12
N CYS A 266 -16.06 -4.34 -4.59
CA CYS A 266 -16.37 -4.32 -3.17
C CYS A 266 -16.47 -5.75 -2.64
N ASP A 267 -15.75 -6.02 -1.56
CA ASP A 267 -15.88 -7.25 -0.78
C ASP A 267 -16.96 -7.08 0.29
N PRO A 268 -17.69 -8.15 0.66
CA PRO A 268 -18.66 -8.07 1.75
C PRO A 268 -18.00 -7.64 3.07
N SER A 269 -18.61 -6.69 3.76
CA SER A 269 -18.21 -6.31 5.11
C SER A 269 -18.65 -7.36 6.13
N ALA A 270 -17.85 -7.58 7.17
CA ALA A 270 -18.20 -8.41 8.32
C ALA A 270 -19.11 -7.70 9.33
N ARG A 271 -19.33 -6.40 9.16
CA ARG A 271 -20.15 -5.55 10.04
C ARG A 271 -21.04 -4.62 9.21
N PRO A 272 -22.18 -4.15 9.76
CA PRO A 272 -23.03 -3.17 9.09
C PRO A 272 -22.28 -1.90 8.69
N VAL A 273 -22.51 -1.45 7.45
CA VAL A 273 -21.94 -0.22 6.89
C VAL A 273 -23.03 0.83 6.74
N PHE A 274 -22.77 2.01 7.29
CA PHE A 274 -23.63 3.18 7.20
C PHE A 274 -22.95 4.25 6.36
N MET A 275 -23.72 4.88 5.48
CA MET A 275 -23.26 6.05 4.76
C MET A 275 -23.70 7.30 5.53
N THR A 276 -22.76 8.14 5.94
CA THR A 276 -23.03 9.34 6.75
C THR A 276 -23.10 10.58 5.86
N ARG A 277 -24.19 11.35 5.93
CA ARG A 277 -24.36 12.61 5.19
C ARG A 277 -24.99 13.67 6.07
N ASP A 278 -24.36 14.83 6.18
CA ASP A 278 -24.88 15.99 6.94
C ASP A 278 -25.27 15.66 8.39
N GLY A 279 -24.64 14.62 8.98
CA GLY A 279 -24.94 14.13 10.32
C GLY A 279 -25.95 12.97 10.39
N ASP A 280 -26.63 12.66 9.28
CA ASP A 280 -27.56 11.53 9.18
C ASP A 280 -26.86 10.27 8.64
N GLU A 281 -27.10 9.13 9.28
CA GLU A 281 -26.63 7.82 8.82
C GLU A 281 -27.74 7.09 8.06
N ALA A 282 -27.40 6.57 6.89
CA ALA A 282 -28.30 5.77 6.07
C ALA A 282 -27.69 4.40 5.78
N PHE A 283 -28.51 3.36 5.97
CA PHE A 283 -28.15 1.98 5.67
C PHE A 283 -28.72 1.59 4.30
N TYR A 284 -27.85 1.16 3.39
CA TYR A 284 -28.22 0.76 2.04
C TYR A 284 -27.94 -0.72 1.80
N VAL A 285 -28.83 -1.37 1.07
CA VAL A 285 -28.69 -2.76 0.60
C VAL A 285 -29.07 -2.87 -0.88
N ARG A 286 -28.59 -3.92 -1.55
CA ARG A 286 -29.04 -4.27 -2.89
C ARG A 286 -30.40 -4.96 -2.80
N MET A 287 -31.35 -4.50 -3.61
CA MET A 287 -32.66 -5.09 -3.81
C MET A 287 -32.86 -5.23 -5.32
N GLY A 288 -32.60 -6.42 -5.85
CA GLY A 288 -32.45 -6.62 -7.30
C GLY A 288 -31.27 -5.81 -7.84
N ASN A 289 -31.45 -5.11 -8.95
CA ASN A 289 -30.43 -4.23 -9.53
C ASN A 289 -30.43 -2.80 -8.96
N SER A 290 -31.08 -2.56 -7.81
CA SER A 290 -31.18 -1.22 -7.23
C SER A 290 -30.65 -1.17 -5.80
N SER A 291 -29.95 -0.08 -5.47
CA SER A 291 -29.54 0.21 -4.10
C SER A 291 -30.69 0.94 -3.40
N GLN A 292 -31.14 0.46 -2.23
CA GLN A 292 -32.27 1.06 -1.49
C GLN A 292 -31.92 1.28 -0.02
N SER A 293 -32.41 2.39 0.54
CA SER A 293 -32.30 2.64 1.98
C SER A 293 -33.38 1.87 2.72
N LEU A 294 -33.00 1.14 3.77
CA LEU A 294 -33.96 0.44 4.62
C LEU A 294 -34.49 1.37 5.72
N LYS A 295 -35.76 1.20 6.08
CA LYS A 295 -36.30 1.82 7.30
C LYS A 295 -35.65 1.18 8.54
N PRO A 296 -35.63 1.86 9.69
CA PRO A 296 -35.00 1.32 10.91
C PRO A 296 -35.46 -0.10 11.28
N SER A 297 -36.76 -0.41 11.14
CA SER A 297 -37.30 -1.75 11.43
C SER A 297 -36.80 -2.83 10.47
N GLU A 298 -36.70 -2.49 9.18
CA GLU A 298 -36.22 -3.41 8.13
C GLU A 298 -34.70 -3.62 8.24
N MET A 299 -33.97 -2.55 8.57
CA MET A 299 -32.54 -2.59 8.84
C MET A 299 -32.21 -3.52 10.01
N LEU A 300 -32.92 -3.41 11.14
CA LEU A 300 -32.69 -4.28 12.30
C LEU A 300 -32.89 -5.75 11.93
N ALA A 301 -33.98 -6.08 11.22
CA ALA A 301 -34.24 -7.44 10.76
C ALA A 301 -33.17 -7.95 9.79
N TYR A 302 -32.72 -7.10 8.87
CA TYR A 302 -31.64 -7.43 7.93
C TYR A 302 -30.32 -7.68 8.67
N VAL A 303 -29.97 -6.79 9.60
CA VAL A 303 -28.73 -6.88 10.36
C VAL A 303 -28.69 -8.13 11.22
N ASP A 304 -29.80 -8.45 11.89
CA ASP A 304 -29.92 -9.68 12.68
C ASP A 304 -29.77 -10.93 11.80
N SER A 305 -30.47 -10.97 10.66
CA SER A 305 -30.36 -12.10 9.73
C SER A 305 -28.99 -12.27 9.09
N ARG A 306 -28.25 -11.18 8.85
CA ARG A 306 -26.98 -11.18 8.09
C ARG A 306 -25.74 -11.24 8.98
N TYR A 307 -25.81 -10.66 10.17
CA TYR A 307 -24.69 -10.46 11.09
C TYR A 307 -24.94 -11.04 12.49
N GLY A 308 -26.15 -11.53 12.79
CA GLY A 308 -26.55 -12.01 14.12
C GLY A 308 -25.81 -13.27 14.60
N ASP A 309 -25.31 -14.09 13.68
CA ASP A 309 -24.55 -15.32 14.00
C ASP A 309 -23.08 -15.07 14.38
N ALA A 310 -22.64 -13.81 14.48
CA ALA A 310 -21.29 -13.43 14.90
C ALA A 310 -21.16 -13.11 16.41
N ARG A 311 -21.99 -13.73 17.26
CA ARG A 311 -21.92 -13.60 18.73
C ARG A 311 -21.33 -14.83 19.42
#